data_AF-A0A943RGC2-F1
#
_entry.id   AF-A0A943RGC2-F1
#
_cell.length_a   1.000
_cell.length_b   1.000
_cell.length_c   1.000
_cell.angle_alpha   90.00
_cell.angle_beta   90.00
_cell.angle_gamma   90.00
#
_symmetry.space_group_name_H-M   'P 1'
#
loop_
_entity.id
_entity.type
_entity.pdbx_description
1 polymer ?
#
loop_
_entity_poly.entity_id
_entity_poly.type
_entity_poly.pdbx_seq_one_letter_code
_entity_poly.pdbx_strand_id
1 'polypeptide(L)'
;MMRRCIALTLALAVCMGIFSACINEDSYPPALELSSDVPPRQGEETLAQGEFEATLYYINEDGTRLAGEKRTVRCEEGESMALCTMRALMDGPQSQSLERSVPYKLKLDKVEKSMGICNVYLSGGFPGSESDWLIARLAIAATLSDTLGIQAVNVLYNGKEQGYNSNAIGEARYLGQSLDKYAEDMAEKYPNRSKGSMSEVVKYIDQYVTMYFTNAERTLIAAHSVQLSVSSEASVTDLVTILTGKLAAGISGEDALEPVLPADFTLAREPRIGVAGMEEEETDAESSAEKNTSKDKTGEASSTSAPSSLPLFAPKVIYITIKQPKNDYDEQLMCAALTLTLTGYLPGISGIVLYVEAEDGTRTKLVDDVDYLTRDMYTDMLGTSVSVDYPDENGSMLKRENKIVPSSDEYDLTKRVLTLIDAQGSSGLGFAPLSRDDVERVYLADGIAVIEWKEGFTDKLKEALGYESAESADRLEMLIIYSFVNTLTELPYIKKVWMSEGGEKLGMINRIYLGNALLRSPGLTGNE
;
A
#
# COMPACT_ATOMS: atom_id res chain seq x y z
N MET A 1 0.55 15.31 73.34
CA MET A 1 -0.60 14.42 72.98
C MET A 1 -1.86 15.25 73.22
N MET A 2 -2.72 15.65 72.29
CA MET A 2 -3.07 15.20 70.95
C MET A 2 -3.28 16.45 70.07
N ARG A 3 -2.50 16.60 69.00
CA ARG A 3 -2.71 17.56 67.90
C ARG A 3 -2.66 16.78 66.59
N ARG A 4 -3.57 15.81 66.43
CA ARG A 4 -3.78 15.02 65.20
C ARG A 4 -5.20 14.47 65.28
N CYS A 5 -6.20 15.19 64.79
CA CYS A 5 -7.55 14.64 64.51
C CYS A 5 -8.49 15.54 63.69
N ILE A 6 -8.13 16.79 63.32
CA ILE A 6 -9.05 17.68 62.58
C ILE A 6 -8.71 17.77 61.07
N ALA A 7 -7.59 17.18 60.62
CA ALA A 7 -7.20 17.24 59.21
C ALA A 7 -7.77 16.10 58.33
N LEU A 8 -8.48 15.11 58.90
CA LEU A 8 -8.91 13.93 58.13
C LEU A 8 -10.38 13.96 57.66
N THR A 9 -11.22 14.87 58.17
CA THR A 9 -12.63 14.98 57.75
C THR A 9 -12.89 16.09 56.73
N LEU A 10 -11.93 16.97 56.46
CA LEU A 10 -12.02 17.95 55.35
C LEU A 10 -11.30 17.50 54.07
N ALA A 11 -10.44 16.47 54.14
CA ALA A 11 -9.74 15.91 52.99
C ALA A 11 -10.56 14.86 52.22
N LEU A 12 -11.64 14.33 52.81
CA LEU A 12 -12.53 13.35 52.17
C LEU A 12 -13.71 13.96 51.41
N ALA A 13 -13.95 15.27 51.55
CA ALA A 13 -15.01 15.99 50.83
C ALA A 13 -14.50 16.87 49.68
N VAL A 14 -13.17 16.99 49.50
CA VAL A 14 -12.56 17.77 48.41
C VAL A 14 -11.93 16.87 47.34
N CYS A 15 -11.80 15.56 47.58
CA CYS A 15 -11.27 14.60 46.60
C CYS A 15 -12.35 13.80 45.83
N MET A 16 -13.64 14.12 45.98
CA MET A 16 -14.72 13.53 45.16
C MET A 16 -15.31 14.51 44.13
N GLY A 17 -14.68 15.67 43.90
CA GLY A 17 -15.30 16.76 43.12
C GLY A 17 -14.48 17.31 41.95
N ILE A 18 -13.42 16.64 41.51
CA ILE A 18 -12.58 17.13 40.40
C ILE A 18 -12.14 15.96 39.51
N PHE A 19 -13.09 15.35 38.80
CA PHE A 19 -12.90 14.69 37.49
C PHE A 19 -14.26 14.39 36.80
N SER A 20 -15.33 15.12 37.11
CA SER A 20 -16.42 15.25 36.13
C SER A 20 -15.93 16.24 35.09
N ALA A 21 -15.33 15.75 34.02
CA ALA A 21 -15.43 16.45 32.75
C ALA A 21 -16.93 16.55 32.46
N CYS A 22 -17.52 17.73 32.68
CA CYS A 22 -18.91 17.95 32.32
C CYS A 22 -19.00 17.78 30.80
N ILE A 23 -19.54 16.64 30.36
CA ILE A 23 -19.85 16.38 28.96
C ILE A 23 -20.98 17.35 28.61
N ASN A 24 -20.67 18.45 27.95
CA ASN A 24 -21.68 19.42 27.50
C ASN A 24 -22.58 18.79 26.43
N GLU A 25 -23.83 19.21 26.36
CA GLU A 25 -24.80 18.74 25.35
C GLU A 25 -24.30 18.99 23.91
N ASP A 26 -23.48 20.03 23.71
CA ASP A 26 -22.80 20.36 22.44
C ASP A 26 -21.76 19.31 21.98
N SER A 27 -21.42 18.33 22.81
CA SER A 27 -20.47 17.25 22.48
C SER A 27 -21.13 16.03 21.83
N TYR A 28 -22.46 16.08 21.62
CA TYR A 28 -23.23 15.05 20.93
C TYR A 28 -23.60 15.51 19.51
N PRO A 29 -23.62 14.59 18.51
CA PRO A 29 -24.21 14.85 17.21
C PRO A 29 -25.66 15.34 17.35
N PRO A 30 -26.12 16.23 16.45
CA PRO A 30 -27.48 16.72 16.49
C PRO A 30 -28.48 15.58 16.33
N ALA A 31 -29.56 15.62 17.12
CA ALA A 31 -30.64 14.64 17.01
C ALA A 31 -31.26 14.68 15.60
N LEU A 32 -31.34 13.52 14.96
CA LEU A 32 -31.97 13.37 13.65
C LEU A 32 -33.48 13.22 13.81
N GLU A 33 -34.26 13.77 12.88
CA GLU A 33 -35.70 13.45 12.79
C GLU A 33 -35.89 11.94 12.60
N LEU A 34 -36.84 11.35 13.31
CA LEU A 34 -37.13 9.92 13.21
C LEU A 34 -37.64 9.60 11.80
N SER A 35 -36.89 8.81 11.04
CA SER A 35 -37.29 8.34 9.72
C SER A 35 -38.26 7.16 9.84
N SER A 36 -39.23 7.08 8.92
CA SER A 36 -40.04 5.88 8.69
C SER A 36 -39.44 4.91 7.67
N ASP A 37 -38.33 5.27 7.04
CA ASP A 37 -37.68 4.48 5.99
C ASP A 37 -37.18 3.15 6.57
N VAL A 38 -36.99 2.16 5.70
CA VAL A 38 -36.40 0.86 6.04
C VAL A 38 -35.03 0.71 5.37
N PRO A 39 -34.11 -0.09 5.95
CA PRO A 39 -32.83 -0.36 5.33
C PRO A 39 -33.01 -0.80 3.87
N PRO A 40 -32.25 -0.23 2.93
CA PRO A 40 -32.35 -0.62 1.53
C PRO A 40 -31.99 -2.11 1.42
N ARG A 41 -32.82 -2.90 0.73
CA ARG A 41 -32.51 -4.32 0.48
C ARG A 41 -31.53 -4.40 -0.67
N GLN A 42 -30.54 -5.28 -0.58
CA GLN A 42 -29.67 -5.60 -1.71
C GLN A 42 -30.55 -6.25 -2.80
N GLY A 43 -30.71 -5.59 -3.94
CA GLY A 43 -31.44 -6.16 -5.08
C GLY A 43 -30.58 -7.20 -5.77
N GLU A 44 -31.15 -8.37 -6.10
CA GLU A 44 -30.44 -9.47 -6.78
C GLU A 44 -29.94 -9.09 -8.20
N GLU A 45 -30.41 -7.98 -8.80
CA GLU A 45 -30.13 -7.62 -10.20
C GLU A 45 -29.31 -6.33 -10.39
N THR A 46 -28.96 -5.59 -9.32
CA THR A 46 -28.14 -4.36 -9.44
C THR A 46 -26.95 -4.49 -8.51
N LEU A 47 -25.76 -4.68 -9.08
CA LEU A 47 -24.52 -4.58 -8.32
C LEU A 47 -24.52 -3.23 -7.59
N ALA A 48 -24.21 -3.23 -6.31
CA ALA A 48 -24.15 -2.01 -5.54
C ALA A 48 -23.06 -1.10 -6.11
N GLN A 49 -23.41 0.14 -6.45
CA GLN A 49 -22.49 1.10 -7.06
C GLN A 49 -22.17 2.23 -6.09
N GLY A 50 -20.89 2.50 -5.92
CA GLY A 50 -20.38 3.72 -5.32
C GLY A 50 -20.07 4.75 -6.40
N GLU A 51 -20.39 6.02 -6.15
CA GLU A 51 -19.98 7.14 -7.00
C GLU A 51 -19.11 8.11 -6.21
N PHE A 52 -18.05 8.61 -6.84
CA PHE A 52 -17.20 9.66 -6.28
C PHE A 52 -16.70 10.59 -7.39
N GLU A 53 -16.30 11.80 -7.01
CA GLU A 53 -15.70 12.76 -7.93
C GLU A 53 -14.19 12.49 -8.05
N ALA A 54 -13.69 12.39 -9.28
CA ALA A 54 -12.28 12.25 -9.58
C ALA A 54 -11.76 13.44 -10.39
N THR A 55 -10.50 13.82 -10.18
CA THR A 55 -9.80 14.78 -11.04
C THR A 55 -8.81 14.02 -11.92
N LEU A 56 -9.10 13.95 -13.22
CA LEU A 56 -8.32 13.21 -14.21
C LEU A 56 -7.39 14.15 -14.98
N TYR A 57 -6.09 13.87 -15.01
CA TYR A 57 -5.11 14.78 -15.61
C TYR A 57 -4.78 14.41 -17.06
N TYR A 58 -5.04 15.36 -17.95
CA TYR A 58 -4.80 15.29 -19.39
C TYR A 58 -3.83 16.37 -19.84
N ILE A 59 -3.31 16.28 -21.05
CA ILE A 59 -2.44 17.33 -21.61
C ILE A 59 -3.34 18.51 -22.03
N ASN A 60 -2.94 19.74 -21.71
CA ASN A 60 -3.68 20.94 -22.14
C ASN A 60 -3.56 21.21 -23.64
N GLU A 61 -4.41 22.09 -24.18
CA GLU A 61 -4.46 22.46 -25.60
C GLU A 61 -3.08 22.87 -26.18
N ASP A 62 -2.25 23.56 -25.39
CA ASP A 62 -0.92 24.02 -25.83
C ASP A 62 0.18 22.94 -25.72
N GLY A 63 -0.11 21.76 -25.16
CA GLY A 63 0.87 20.68 -24.99
C GLY A 63 1.90 20.90 -23.88
N THR A 64 1.74 21.94 -23.04
CA THR A 64 2.78 22.41 -22.11
C THR A 64 2.61 21.93 -20.67
N ARG A 65 1.39 21.53 -20.28
CA ARG A 65 1.04 21.21 -18.89
C ARG A 65 0.01 20.09 -18.80
N LEU A 66 -0.10 19.49 -17.62
CA LEU A 66 -1.23 18.67 -17.26
C LEU A 66 -2.36 19.54 -16.70
N ALA A 67 -3.58 19.33 -17.18
CA ALA A 67 -4.80 19.99 -16.73
C ALA A 67 -5.81 18.95 -16.22
N GLY A 68 -6.39 19.22 -15.05
CA GLY A 68 -7.39 18.35 -14.43
C GLY A 68 -8.78 18.55 -15.03
N GLU A 69 -9.45 17.45 -15.34
CA GLU A 69 -10.87 17.37 -15.70
C GLU A 69 -11.62 16.64 -14.58
N LYS A 70 -12.66 17.26 -14.01
CA LYS A 70 -13.49 16.60 -13.01
C LYS A 70 -14.46 15.62 -13.67
N ARG A 71 -14.55 14.41 -13.12
CA ARG A 71 -15.43 13.35 -13.61
C ARG A 71 -16.04 12.58 -12.45
N THR A 72 -17.34 12.36 -12.50
CA THR A 72 -18.00 11.37 -11.62
C THR A 72 -17.60 9.97 -12.07
N VAL A 73 -16.95 9.21 -11.19
CA VAL A 73 -16.49 7.84 -11.42
C VAL A 73 -17.37 6.88 -10.63
N ARG A 74 -17.73 5.76 -11.27
CA ARG A 74 -18.50 4.67 -10.67
C ARG A 74 -17.57 3.50 -10.34
N CYS A 75 -17.77 2.90 -9.19
CA CYS A 75 -17.18 1.62 -8.81
C CYS A 75 -18.27 0.65 -8.37
N GLU A 76 -18.07 -0.63 -8.67
CA GLU A 76 -18.87 -1.69 -8.06
C GLU A 76 -18.38 -1.96 -6.62
N GLU A 77 -19.22 -2.58 -5.80
CA GLU A 77 -18.86 -3.02 -4.46
C GLU A 77 -17.62 -3.94 -4.49
N GLY A 78 -16.64 -3.63 -3.62
CA GLY A 78 -15.34 -4.32 -3.58
C GLY A 78 -14.32 -3.87 -4.64
N GLU A 79 -14.71 -3.09 -5.65
CA GLU A 79 -13.74 -2.55 -6.60
C GLU A 79 -12.88 -1.44 -5.98
N SER A 80 -11.59 -1.46 -6.32
CA SER A 80 -10.68 -0.40 -5.91
C SER A 80 -10.99 0.91 -6.61
N MET A 81 -11.14 1.99 -5.84
CA MET A 81 -11.29 3.35 -6.39
C MET A 81 -10.11 3.74 -7.30
N ALA A 82 -8.91 3.25 -7.02
CA ALA A 82 -7.74 3.50 -7.85
C ALA A 82 -7.88 2.82 -9.22
N LEU A 83 -8.44 1.60 -9.27
CA LEU A 83 -8.74 0.90 -10.51
C LEU A 83 -9.80 1.63 -11.32
N CYS A 84 -10.92 2.04 -10.71
CA CYS A 84 -11.97 2.79 -11.40
C CYS A 84 -11.46 4.14 -11.93
N THR A 85 -10.68 4.87 -11.12
CA THR A 85 -10.06 6.14 -11.52
C THR A 85 -9.14 5.96 -12.71
N MET A 86 -8.31 4.89 -12.69
CA MET A 86 -7.43 4.57 -13.81
C MET A 86 -8.21 4.20 -15.07
N ARG A 87 -9.27 3.39 -14.97
CA ARG A 87 -10.14 3.10 -16.12
C ARG A 87 -10.71 4.39 -16.71
N ALA A 88 -11.23 5.29 -15.87
CA ALA A 88 -11.74 6.57 -16.32
C ALA A 88 -10.68 7.45 -17.00
N LEU A 89 -9.44 7.50 -16.49
CA LEU A 89 -8.32 8.18 -17.15
C LEU A 89 -8.01 7.54 -18.52
N MET A 90 -8.04 6.22 -18.58
CA MET A 90 -7.80 5.43 -19.80
C MET A 90 -8.93 5.55 -20.83
N ASP A 91 -10.10 6.06 -20.48
CA ASP A 91 -11.15 6.41 -21.45
C ASP A 91 -10.84 7.72 -22.21
N GLY A 92 -9.95 8.54 -21.68
CA GLY A 92 -9.52 9.81 -22.28
C GLY A 92 -10.40 11.00 -21.89
N PRO A 93 -10.02 12.22 -22.30
CA PRO A 93 -10.72 13.45 -21.92
C PRO A 93 -12.11 13.53 -22.57
N GLN A 94 -13.05 14.17 -21.87
CA GLN A 94 -14.36 14.55 -22.45
C GLN A 94 -14.31 15.96 -23.05
N SER A 95 -13.45 16.83 -22.52
CA SER A 95 -13.20 18.14 -23.10
C SER A 95 -12.45 18.04 -24.43
N GLN A 96 -12.89 18.82 -25.42
CA GLN A 96 -12.23 18.93 -26.72
C GLN A 96 -10.93 19.75 -26.66
N SER A 97 -10.69 20.51 -25.59
CA SER A 97 -9.49 21.31 -25.38
C SER A 97 -8.37 20.54 -24.66
N LEU A 98 -8.56 19.25 -24.42
CA LEU A 98 -7.63 18.39 -23.71
C LEU A 98 -7.21 17.23 -24.60
N GLU A 99 -5.94 16.86 -24.50
CA GLU A 99 -5.36 15.73 -25.20
C GLU A 99 -5.04 14.59 -24.23
N ARG A 100 -5.09 13.37 -24.75
CA ARG A 100 -4.88 12.17 -23.96
C ARG A 100 -3.43 12.10 -23.43
N SER A 101 -3.28 12.02 -22.11
CA SER A 101 -1.98 11.93 -21.43
C SER A 101 -1.40 10.51 -21.38
N VAL A 102 -2.25 9.48 -21.37
CA VAL A 102 -1.84 8.07 -21.45
C VAL A 102 -2.13 7.54 -22.86
N PRO A 103 -1.13 7.17 -23.67
CA PRO A 103 -1.34 6.74 -25.06
C PRO A 103 -2.37 5.60 -25.21
N TYR A 104 -3.28 5.72 -26.19
CA TYR A 104 -4.40 4.76 -26.40
C TYR A 104 -3.98 3.30 -26.67
N LYS A 105 -2.72 3.10 -27.07
CA LYS A 105 -2.14 1.77 -27.32
C LYS A 105 -1.72 1.05 -26.04
N LEU A 106 -1.60 1.76 -24.92
CA LEU A 106 -1.41 1.16 -23.61
C LEU A 106 -2.74 0.59 -23.12
N LYS A 107 -2.67 -0.55 -22.44
CA LYS A 107 -3.81 -1.21 -21.79
C LYS A 107 -3.54 -1.26 -20.30
N LEU A 108 -4.57 -1.04 -19.50
CA LEU A 108 -4.51 -1.23 -18.06
C LEU A 108 -4.73 -2.70 -17.73
N ASP A 109 -3.75 -3.34 -17.10
CA ASP A 109 -3.86 -4.74 -16.68
C ASP A 109 -4.43 -4.83 -15.26
N LYS A 110 -3.78 -4.15 -14.31
CA LYS A 110 -4.23 -4.09 -12.91
C LYS A 110 -3.69 -2.83 -12.21
N VAL A 111 -4.31 -2.50 -11.08
CA VAL A 111 -3.82 -1.51 -10.12
C VAL A 111 -3.69 -2.21 -8.78
N GLU A 112 -2.53 -2.07 -8.15
CA GLU A 112 -2.18 -2.67 -6.87
C GLU A 112 -1.85 -1.54 -5.89
N LYS A 113 -2.51 -1.50 -4.73
CA LYS A 113 -2.30 -0.46 -3.72
C LYS A 113 -1.73 -1.09 -2.46
N SER A 114 -0.73 -0.42 -1.88
CA SER A 114 -0.18 -0.77 -0.57
C SER A 114 0.31 0.51 0.11
N MET A 115 -0.13 0.76 1.35
CA MET A 115 0.36 1.85 2.22
C MET A 115 0.56 3.21 1.51
N GLY A 116 -0.50 3.72 0.87
CA GLY A 116 -0.45 5.03 0.19
C GLY A 116 0.35 5.06 -1.12
N ILE A 117 0.87 3.92 -1.58
CA ILE A 117 1.57 3.75 -2.86
C ILE A 117 0.70 2.93 -3.82
N CYS A 118 0.63 3.35 -5.09
CA CYS A 118 -0.03 2.58 -6.15
C CYS A 118 0.96 2.11 -7.21
N ASN A 119 0.89 0.83 -7.54
CA ASN A 119 1.54 0.24 -8.71
C ASN A 119 0.51 0.07 -9.82
N VAL A 120 0.75 0.73 -10.94
CA VAL A 120 -0.11 0.67 -12.13
C VAL A 120 0.58 -0.20 -13.17
N TYR A 121 -0.06 -1.30 -13.54
CA TYR A 121 0.47 -2.26 -14.51
C TYR A 121 -0.18 -2.02 -15.86
N LEU A 122 0.65 -1.72 -16.86
CA LEU A 122 0.25 -1.45 -18.23
C LEU A 122 0.86 -2.45 -19.20
N SER A 123 0.12 -2.82 -20.24
CA SER A 123 0.61 -3.62 -21.36
C SER A 123 0.22 -2.97 -22.70
N GLY A 124 0.28 -3.74 -23.80
CA GLY A 124 -0.10 -3.28 -25.13
C GLY A 124 1.08 -2.76 -25.94
N GLY A 125 0.90 -1.64 -26.64
CA GLY A 125 1.94 -1.02 -27.45
C GLY A 125 2.72 0.02 -26.65
N PHE A 126 4.02 -0.19 -26.45
CA PHE A 126 4.87 0.79 -25.77
C PHE A 126 4.82 2.17 -26.46
N PRO A 127 4.83 3.30 -25.72
CA PRO A 127 4.84 4.65 -26.27
C PRO A 127 5.89 4.90 -27.35
N GLY A 128 5.63 5.87 -28.25
CA GLY A 128 6.50 6.10 -29.42
C GLY A 128 7.83 6.75 -29.04
N SER A 129 7.87 7.40 -27.88
CA SER A 129 9.04 8.06 -27.30
C SER A 129 9.12 7.81 -25.79
N GLU A 130 10.32 7.95 -25.20
CA GLU A 130 10.48 7.96 -23.74
C GLU A 130 9.75 9.15 -23.10
N SER A 131 9.63 10.28 -23.81
CA SER A 131 8.90 11.46 -23.33
C SER A 131 7.42 11.15 -23.14
N ASP A 132 6.78 10.45 -24.08
CA ASP A 132 5.37 10.03 -23.95
C ASP A 132 5.19 9.11 -22.72
N TRP A 133 6.17 8.23 -22.46
CA TRP A 133 6.16 7.36 -21.29
C TRP A 133 6.28 8.16 -19.98
N LEU A 134 7.18 9.14 -19.93
CA LEU A 134 7.34 10.03 -18.79
C LEU A 134 6.09 10.87 -18.53
N ILE A 135 5.44 11.39 -19.58
CA ILE A 135 4.17 12.13 -19.46
C ILE A 135 3.06 11.23 -18.91
N ALA A 136 2.93 10.00 -19.43
CA ALA A 136 1.96 9.04 -18.94
C ALA A 136 2.18 8.74 -17.45
N ARG A 137 3.43 8.48 -17.03
CA ARG A 137 3.78 8.31 -15.60
C ARG A 137 3.34 9.49 -14.75
N LEU A 138 3.67 10.70 -15.20
CA LEU A 138 3.38 11.93 -14.45
C LEU A 138 1.86 12.17 -14.33
N ALA A 139 1.11 11.95 -15.41
CA ALA A 139 -0.34 12.12 -15.43
C ALA A 139 -1.08 11.10 -14.55
N ILE A 140 -0.61 9.85 -14.52
CA ILE A 140 -1.12 8.82 -13.62
C ILE A 140 -0.87 9.22 -12.17
N ALA A 141 0.35 9.68 -11.84
CA ALA A 141 0.69 10.15 -10.50
C ALA A 141 -0.17 11.35 -10.08
N ALA A 142 -0.35 12.35 -10.96
CA ALA A 142 -1.20 13.51 -10.72
C ALA A 142 -2.65 13.10 -10.42
N THR A 143 -3.20 12.20 -11.25
CA THR A 143 -4.58 11.73 -11.16
C THR A 143 -4.85 10.97 -9.85
N LEU A 144 -3.99 10.00 -9.52
CA LEU A 144 -4.17 9.19 -8.31
C LEU A 144 -3.90 9.99 -7.03
N SER A 145 -2.94 10.92 -7.07
CA SER A 145 -2.63 11.77 -5.93
C SER A 145 -3.76 12.76 -5.62
N ASP A 146 -4.25 13.50 -6.63
CA ASP A 146 -5.31 14.51 -6.43
C ASP A 146 -6.67 13.86 -6.11
N THR A 147 -6.97 12.70 -6.70
CA THR A 147 -8.26 12.04 -6.49
C THR A 147 -8.32 11.25 -5.17
N LEU A 148 -7.25 10.54 -4.80
CA LEU A 148 -7.28 9.53 -3.73
C LEU A 148 -6.24 9.78 -2.63
N GLY A 149 -5.49 10.87 -2.68
CA GLY A 149 -4.42 11.15 -1.72
C GLY A 149 -3.24 10.18 -1.81
N ILE A 150 -3.04 9.50 -2.94
CA ILE A 150 -1.91 8.60 -3.15
C ILE A 150 -0.61 9.40 -3.11
N GLN A 151 0.34 8.92 -2.31
CA GLN A 151 1.60 9.62 -2.02
C GLN A 151 2.62 9.44 -3.16
N ALA A 152 2.63 8.25 -3.77
CA ALA A 152 3.56 7.88 -4.82
C ALA A 152 3.00 6.82 -5.75
N VAL A 153 3.48 6.82 -6.99
CA VAL A 153 3.04 5.86 -8.01
C VAL A 153 4.23 5.24 -8.73
N ASN A 154 4.18 3.93 -8.93
CA ASN A 154 5.04 3.23 -9.89
C ASN A 154 4.20 2.82 -11.10
N VAL A 155 4.78 2.92 -12.30
CA VAL A 155 4.11 2.49 -13.53
C VAL A 155 4.97 1.42 -14.19
N LEU A 156 4.45 0.21 -14.25
CA LEU A 156 5.15 -0.97 -14.75
C LEU A 156 4.60 -1.33 -16.13
N TYR A 157 5.48 -1.45 -17.12
CA TYR A 157 5.10 -1.93 -18.45
C TYR A 157 5.44 -3.41 -18.59
N ASN A 158 4.43 -4.24 -18.89
CA ASN A 158 4.52 -5.70 -18.90
C ASN A 158 5.17 -6.24 -17.61
N GLY A 159 4.77 -5.70 -16.46
CA GLY A 159 5.28 -6.08 -15.14
C GLY A 159 6.67 -5.55 -14.78
N LYS A 160 7.27 -4.67 -15.59
CA LYS A 160 8.65 -4.19 -15.41
C LYS A 160 8.71 -2.67 -15.32
N GLU A 161 9.49 -2.15 -14.39
CA GLU A 161 9.96 -0.76 -14.43
C GLU A 161 10.81 -0.57 -15.69
N GLN A 162 10.63 0.54 -16.41
CA GLN A 162 11.32 0.82 -17.67
C GLN A 162 12.51 1.77 -17.49
N GLY A 163 12.52 2.52 -16.38
CA GLY A 163 13.51 3.56 -16.15
C GLY A 163 13.40 4.71 -17.15
N TYR A 164 14.50 5.43 -17.28
CA TYR A 164 14.73 6.43 -18.32
C TYR A 164 16.23 6.47 -18.65
N ASN A 165 16.60 6.43 -19.94
CA ASN A 165 18.01 6.38 -20.34
C ASN A 165 18.79 5.19 -19.71
N SER A 166 18.11 4.07 -19.44
CA SER A 166 18.62 2.89 -18.70
C SER A 166 18.96 3.14 -17.22
N ASN A 167 18.57 4.28 -16.65
CA ASN A 167 18.68 4.54 -15.21
C ASN A 167 17.36 4.20 -14.51
N ALA A 168 17.46 3.72 -13.27
CA ALA A 168 16.33 3.65 -12.38
C ALA A 168 15.93 5.08 -11.97
N ILE A 169 14.62 5.38 -12.01
CA ILE A 169 14.12 6.75 -11.78
C ILE A 169 13.17 6.88 -10.57
N GLY A 170 12.94 5.79 -9.86
CA GLY A 170 12.11 5.77 -8.66
C GLY A 170 10.64 6.10 -8.92
N GLU A 171 9.97 6.51 -7.85
CA GLU A 171 8.54 6.80 -7.84
C GLU A 171 8.18 8.04 -8.65
N ALA A 172 7.04 8.00 -9.33
CA ALA A 172 6.46 9.17 -9.98
C ALA A 172 5.67 10.03 -8.96
N ARG A 173 5.93 11.34 -8.98
CA ARG A 173 5.21 12.36 -8.19
C ARG A 173 4.99 13.60 -9.05
N TYR A 174 3.78 14.16 -9.00
CA TYR A 174 3.46 15.39 -9.72
C TYR A 174 3.51 16.60 -8.79
N LEU A 175 4.30 17.62 -9.15
CA LEU A 175 4.50 18.82 -8.33
C LEU A 175 3.98 20.09 -9.04
N GLY A 176 3.18 19.94 -10.10
CA GLY A 176 2.61 21.08 -10.84
C GLY A 176 3.54 21.75 -11.86
N GLN A 177 4.71 21.17 -12.16
CA GLN A 177 5.64 21.69 -13.15
C GLN A 177 5.11 21.57 -14.60
N SER A 178 5.66 22.37 -15.53
CA SER A 178 5.40 22.18 -16.96
C SER A 178 6.05 20.89 -17.49
N LEU A 179 5.52 20.35 -18.58
CA LEU A 179 6.01 19.12 -19.21
C LEU A 179 7.43 19.30 -19.74
N ASP A 180 7.73 20.45 -20.36
CA ASP A 180 9.09 20.77 -20.84
C ASP A 180 10.09 20.79 -19.68
N LYS A 181 9.73 21.48 -18.57
CA LYS A 181 10.61 21.56 -17.40
C LYS A 181 10.84 20.19 -16.79
N TYR A 182 9.79 19.37 -16.69
CA TYR A 182 9.93 18.00 -16.22
C TYR A 182 10.85 17.16 -17.11
N ALA A 183 10.71 17.26 -18.43
CA ALA A 183 11.57 16.55 -19.37
C ALA A 183 13.04 17.00 -19.27
N GLU A 184 13.28 18.31 -19.15
CA GLU A 184 14.62 18.88 -18.91
C GLU A 184 15.23 18.35 -17.61
N ASP A 185 14.48 18.39 -16.51
CA ASP A 185 14.93 17.92 -15.20
C ASP A 185 15.26 16.42 -15.21
N MET A 186 14.45 15.61 -15.90
CA MET A 186 14.70 14.18 -16.06
C MET A 186 15.96 13.92 -16.89
N ALA A 187 16.16 14.65 -17.99
CA ALA A 187 17.34 14.54 -18.83
C ALA A 187 18.64 14.97 -18.12
N GLU A 188 18.58 16.02 -17.30
CA GLU A 188 19.71 16.49 -16.51
C GLU A 188 20.06 15.50 -15.39
N LYS A 189 19.04 14.99 -14.69
CA LYS A 189 19.20 14.10 -13.53
C LYS A 189 19.63 12.70 -13.94
N TYR A 190 19.16 12.18 -15.07
CA TYR A 190 19.38 10.81 -15.53
C TYR A 190 20.01 10.77 -16.93
N PRO A 191 21.34 10.99 -17.02
CA PRO A 191 22.05 11.04 -18.29
C PRO A 191 22.11 9.67 -18.97
N ASN A 192 22.22 9.68 -20.28
CA ASN A 192 22.30 8.46 -21.08
C ASN A 192 23.68 7.79 -20.95
N ARG A 193 23.72 6.65 -20.23
CA ARG A 193 24.93 5.86 -19.99
C ARG A 193 25.53 5.28 -21.28
N SER A 194 24.73 5.03 -22.32
CA SER A 194 25.21 4.43 -23.57
C SER A 194 25.96 5.40 -24.47
N LYS A 195 25.94 6.70 -24.18
CA LYS A 195 26.63 7.74 -24.97
C LYS A 195 28.04 8.07 -24.48
N GLY A 196 28.57 7.34 -23.49
CA GLY A 196 29.99 7.30 -23.15
C GLY A 196 30.62 8.59 -22.60
N SER A 197 29.85 9.64 -22.35
CA SER A 197 30.34 10.84 -21.68
C SER A 197 30.29 10.62 -20.16
N MET A 198 31.24 9.88 -19.62
CA MET A 198 31.46 9.83 -18.18
C MET A 198 31.89 11.24 -17.72
N SER A 199 31.13 11.85 -16.83
CA SER A 199 31.52 13.13 -16.23
C SER A 199 32.71 12.88 -15.31
N GLU A 200 33.69 13.79 -15.26
CA GLU A 200 34.83 13.67 -14.32
C GLU A 200 34.39 13.70 -12.83
N VAL A 201 33.12 14.05 -12.56
CA VAL A 201 32.53 14.11 -11.22
C VAL A 201 31.36 13.13 -11.13
N VAL A 202 31.50 12.12 -10.25
CA VAL A 202 30.41 11.21 -9.89
C VAL A 202 29.30 12.01 -9.23
N LYS A 203 28.11 12.01 -9.84
CA LYS A 203 26.92 12.66 -9.27
C LYS A 203 26.18 11.68 -8.37
N TYR A 204 25.57 12.17 -7.30
CA TYR A 204 24.61 11.41 -6.50
C TYR A 204 23.21 11.90 -6.81
N ILE A 205 22.30 10.96 -6.98
CA ILE A 205 20.92 11.18 -7.39
C ILE A 205 20.02 10.82 -6.21
N ASP A 206 19.36 11.84 -5.67
CA ASP A 206 18.33 11.64 -4.64
C ASP A 206 17.01 11.27 -5.30
N GLN A 207 16.36 10.23 -4.77
CA GLN A 207 15.15 9.64 -5.32
C GLN A 207 14.34 9.00 -4.20
N TYR A 208 13.03 8.89 -4.41
CA TYR A 208 12.17 8.06 -3.57
C TYR A 208 11.92 6.73 -4.28
N VAL A 209 12.02 5.65 -3.52
CA VAL A 209 11.91 4.28 -4.02
C VAL A 209 10.92 3.52 -3.16
N THR A 210 10.00 2.83 -3.80
CA THR A 210 9.08 1.93 -3.12
C THR A 210 9.84 0.68 -2.68
N MET A 211 9.87 0.47 -1.37
CA MET A 211 10.49 -0.69 -0.73
C MET A 211 9.45 -1.44 0.09
N TYR A 212 9.65 -2.73 0.28
CA TYR A 212 8.66 -3.62 0.86
C TYR A 212 9.17 -4.26 2.15
N PHE A 213 8.45 -4.04 3.24
CA PHE A 213 8.79 -4.50 4.60
C PHE A 213 7.63 -5.34 5.15
N THR A 214 7.77 -5.91 6.35
CA THR A 214 6.70 -6.71 6.94
C THR A 214 6.00 -5.97 8.08
N ASN A 215 4.72 -6.27 8.33
CA ASN A 215 4.01 -5.74 9.50
C ASN A 215 4.54 -6.35 10.80
N ALA A 216 4.15 -5.78 11.94
CA ALA A 216 4.57 -6.24 13.27
C ALA A 216 4.29 -7.73 13.50
N GLU A 217 3.18 -8.24 12.97
CA GLU A 217 2.77 -9.64 13.10
C GLU A 217 3.52 -10.59 12.15
N ARG A 218 4.33 -10.08 11.22
CA ARG A 218 5.05 -10.85 10.19
C ARG A 218 4.13 -11.73 9.35
N THR A 219 3.01 -11.17 8.91
CA THR A 219 1.98 -11.88 8.13
C THR A 219 1.75 -11.28 6.75
N LEU A 220 2.05 -9.99 6.58
CA LEU A 220 1.85 -9.23 5.35
C LEU A 220 3.11 -8.44 5.00
N ILE A 221 3.18 -8.03 3.74
CA ILE A 221 4.21 -7.13 3.22
C ILE A 221 3.59 -5.80 2.85
N ALA A 222 4.10 -4.73 3.43
CA ALA A 222 3.64 -3.38 3.20
C ALA A 222 4.71 -2.56 2.46
N ALA A 223 4.27 -1.78 1.48
CA ALA A 223 5.10 -0.84 0.76
C ALA A 223 5.45 0.37 1.64
N HIS A 224 6.60 0.98 1.40
CA HIS A 224 7.00 2.24 2.01
C HIS A 224 7.89 3.02 1.06
N SER A 225 7.70 4.34 1.01
CA SER A 225 8.50 5.23 0.17
C SER A 225 9.80 5.58 0.89
N VAL A 226 10.94 5.08 0.41
CA VAL A 226 12.25 5.29 1.03
C VAL A 226 13.08 6.27 0.19
N GLN A 227 13.61 7.32 0.82
CA GLN A 227 14.57 8.21 0.18
C GLN A 227 15.95 7.55 0.10
N LEU A 228 16.50 7.47 -1.12
CA LEU A 228 17.83 6.96 -1.40
C LEU A 228 18.66 8.04 -2.10
N SER A 229 19.96 8.05 -1.82
CA SER A 229 20.97 8.80 -2.58
C SER A 229 21.89 7.80 -3.26
N VAL A 230 21.87 7.78 -4.59
CA VAL A 230 22.52 6.72 -5.38
C VAL A 230 23.48 7.34 -6.38
N SER A 231 24.68 6.76 -6.52
CA SER A 231 25.63 7.18 -7.54
C SER A 231 25.01 7.09 -8.93
N SER A 232 25.22 8.11 -9.77
CA SER A 232 24.83 8.10 -11.18
C SER A 232 25.49 6.97 -11.97
N GLU A 233 26.54 6.36 -11.43
CA GLU A 233 27.30 5.25 -12.00
C GLU A 233 27.08 3.93 -11.24
N ALA A 234 26.15 3.88 -10.29
CA ALA A 234 25.89 2.69 -9.48
C ALA A 234 25.68 1.44 -10.35
N SER A 235 26.42 0.38 -10.02
CA SER A 235 26.28 -0.96 -10.57
C SER A 235 25.06 -1.67 -9.96
N VAL A 236 24.65 -2.80 -10.53
CA VAL A 236 23.60 -3.64 -9.92
C VAL A 236 23.99 -4.08 -8.51
N THR A 237 25.27 -4.41 -8.28
CA THR A 237 25.80 -4.78 -6.95
C THR A 237 25.62 -3.65 -5.94
N ASP A 238 25.95 -2.40 -6.33
CA ASP A 238 25.76 -1.23 -5.46
C ASP A 238 24.29 -1.04 -5.10
N LEU A 239 23.41 -1.10 -6.10
CA LEU A 239 21.96 -0.93 -5.91
C LEU A 239 21.37 -2.01 -5.00
N VAL A 240 21.69 -3.28 -5.26
CA VAL A 240 21.21 -4.41 -4.44
C VAL A 240 21.72 -4.24 -3.01
N THR A 241 23.01 -3.92 -2.82
CA THR A 241 23.60 -3.73 -1.49
C THR A 241 22.90 -2.61 -0.71
N ILE A 242 22.65 -1.46 -1.35
CA ILE A 242 21.94 -0.33 -0.74
C ILE A 242 20.52 -0.76 -0.33
N LEU A 243 19.79 -1.41 -1.23
CA LEU A 243 18.40 -1.81 -0.99
C LEU A 243 18.31 -2.88 0.10
N THR A 244 19.15 -3.91 0.07
CA THR A 244 19.17 -4.95 1.12
C THR A 244 19.56 -4.37 2.48
N GLY A 245 20.49 -3.40 2.52
CA GLY A 245 20.85 -2.72 3.76
C GLY A 245 19.66 -1.96 4.38
N LYS A 246 18.79 -1.37 3.55
CA LYS A 246 17.55 -0.73 4.02
C LYS A 246 16.51 -1.75 4.48
N LEU A 247 16.30 -2.83 3.71
CA LEU A 247 15.36 -3.90 4.05
C LEU A 247 15.71 -4.61 5.38
N ALA A 248 16.99 -4.69 5.71
CA ALA A 248 17.47 -5.25 6.98
C ALA A 248 17.25 -4.33 8.20
N ALA A 249 16.93 -3.05 7.99
CA ALA A 249 16.75 -2.07 9.07
C ALA A 249 15.28 -1.86 9.48
N GLY A 250 14.32 -2.19 8.60
CA GLY A 250 12.91 -1.86 8.81
C GLY A 250 12.61 -0.35 8.66
N ILE A 251 11.41 0.04 9.04
CA ILE A 251 10.92 1.43 9.09
C ILE A 251 10.48 1.75 10.52
N SER A 252 10.89 2.90 11.03
CA SER A 252 10.48 3.40 12.36
C SER A 252 9.53 4.60 12.20
N GLY A 253 8.63 4.81 13.16
CA GLY A 253 7.69 5.94 13.16
C GLY A 253 6.24 5.49 13.31
N GLU A 254 5.32 6.33 12.83
CA GLU A 254 3.88 6.09 12.87
C GLU A 254 3.45 4.90 12.00
N ASP A 255 4.04 4.79 10.80
CA ASP A 255 3.89 3.63 9.90
C ASP A 255 5.06 2.65 10.07
N ALA A 256 5.40 2.30 11.30
CA ALA A 256 6.52 1.38 11.57
C ALA A 256 6.29 0.03 10.89
N LEU A 257 7.34 -0.47 10.23
CA LEU A 257 7.37 -1.77 9.57
C LEU A 257 8.63 -2.50 9.99
N GLU A 258 8.51 -3.79 10.24
CA GLU A 258 9.58 -4.61 10.74
C GLU A 258 10.60 -4.96 9.63
N PRO A 259 11.88 -5.17 10.01
CA PRO A 259 12.86 -5.75 9.11
C PRO A 259 12.40 -7.09 8.54
N VAL A 260 12.62 -7.28 7.24
CA VAL A 260 12.20 -8.49 6.52
C VAL A 260 13.37 -9.44 6.20
N LEU A 261 14.60 -8.93 6.24
CA LEU A 261 15.80 -9.74 6.07
C LEU A 261 16.30 -10.27 7.42
N PRO A 262 16.95 -11.45 7.47
CA PRO A 262 17.64 -11.92 8.67
C PRO A 262 18.68 -10.90 9.14
N ALA A 263 18.89 -10.80 10.45
CA ALA A 263 19.82 -9.81 11.02
C ALA A 263 21.28 -10.00 10.58
N ASP A 264 21.63 -11.21 10.17
CA ASP A 264 22.94 -11.59 9.62
C ASP A 264 22.93 -11.77 8.09
N PHE A 265 21.95 -11.17 7.40
CA PHE A 265 21.88 -11.16 5.94
C PHE A 265 23.18 -10.65 5.33
N THR A 266 23.79 -11.49 4.49
CA THR A 266 25.00 -11.13 3.74
C THR A 266 24.98 -11.75 2.35
N LEU A 267 25.38 -10.96 1.36
CA LEU A 267 25.62 -11.45 0.01
C LEU A 267 26.86 -12.36 0.04
N ALA A 268 26.73 -13.57 -0.50
CA ALA A 268 27.84 -14.50 -0.66
C ALA A 268 28.65 -14.20 -1.94
N ARG A 269 27.97 -13.69 -2.98
CA ARG A 269 28.55 -13.35 -4.29
C ARG A 269 27.99 -12.01 -4.78
N GLU A 270 28.68 -11.40 -5.75
CA GLU A 270 28.19 -10.20 -6.42
C GLU A 270 26.88 -10.50 -7.18
N PRO A 271 25.80 -9.74 -6.97
CA PRO A 271 24.58 -9.87 -7.74
C PRO A 271 24.83 -9.58 -9.22
N ARG A 272 24.20 -10.36 -10.10
CA ARG A 272 24.34 -10.18 -11.57
C ARG A 272 23.00 -10.21 -12.28
N ILE A 273 22.89 -9.45 -13.36
CA ILE A 273 21.75 -9.54 -14.28
C ILE A 273 22.06 -10.61 -15.31
N GLY A 274 21.19 -11.60 -15.43
CA GLY A 274 21.31 -12.67 -16.42
C GLY A 274 19.97 -12.96 -17.11
N VAL A 275 19.94 -14.03 -17.88
CA VAL A 275 18.74 -14.54 -18.55
C VAL A 275 18.23 -15.74 -17.76
N ALA A 276 16.94 -15.78 -17.42
CA ALA A 276 16.39 -16.88 -16.64
C ALA A 276 16.64 -18.24 -17.31
N GLY A 277 16.99 -19.25 -16.51
CA GLY A 277 17.30 -20.60 -16.99
C GLY A 277 18.66 -20.76 -17.66
N MET A 278 19.43 -19.66 -17.84
CA MET A 278 20.80 -19.69 -18.32
C MET A 278 21.74 -19.34 -17.17
N GLU A 279 21.98 -20.30 -16.28
CA GLU A 279 23.07 -20.18 -15.31
C GLU A 279 24.39 -20.21 -16.09
N GLU A 280 25.05 -19.06 -16.22
CA GLU A 280 26.44 -19.06 -16.69
C GLU A 280 27.28 -19.80 -15.64
N GLU A 281 27.92 -20.89 -16.04
CA GLU A 281 29.06 -21.48 -15.33
C GLU A 281 30.02 -20.35 -15.03
N GLU A 282 30.28 -20.10 -13.75
CA GLU A 282 31.35 -19.19 -13.36
C GLU A 282 32.65 -19.79 -13.89
N THR A 283 33.18 -19.22 -14.96
CA THR A 283 34.60 -19.43 -15.25
C THR A 283 35.34 -18.76 -14.12
N ASP A 284 35.85 -19.55 -13.18
CA ASP A 284 36.79 -19.13 -12.15
C ASP A 284 37.97 -18.42 -12.82
N ALA A 285 37.86 -17.11 -13.00
CA ALA A 285 38.90 -16.27 -13.57
C ALA A 285 39.95 -15.96 -12.49
N GLU A 286 40.46 -16.97 -11.81
CA GLU A 286 41.54 -16.84 -10.83
C GLU A 286 42.37 -18.13 -10.69
N SER A 287 42.81 -18.71 -11.82
CA SER A 287 43.98 -19.59 -11.82
C SER A 287 44.54 -19.78 -13.23
N SER A 288 45.46 -18.90 -13.64
CA SER A 288 46.67 -19.30 -14.37
C SER A 288 47.56 -18.08 -14.66
N ALA A 289 48.12 -17.49 -13.61
CA ALA A 289 49.41 -16.82 -13.74
C ALA A 289 50.49 -17.84 -13.34
N GLU A 290 51.07 -18.53 -14.32
CA GLU A 290 52.51 -18.74 -14.48
C GLU A 290 52.88 -19.90 -15.45
N LYS A 291 53.85 -19.59 -16.31
CA LYS A 291 54.90 -20.45 -16.88
C LYS A 291 54.52 -21.55 -17.89
N ASN A 292 54.87 -21.34 -19.16
CA ASN A 292 56.20 -21.62 -19.75
C ASN A 292 56.15 -22.11 -21.22
N THR A 293 56.98 -21.46 -22.05
CA THR A 293 57.82 -21.99 -23.15
C THR A 293 57.22 -22.84 -24.29
N SER A 294 57.27 -22.26 -25.51
CA SER A 294 57.62 -22.82 -26.83
C SER A 294 57.67 -24.35 -27.05
N LYS A 295 56.90 -24.87 -28.03
CA LYS A 295 57.32 -25.31 -29.40
C LYS A 295 56.22 -26.11 -30.14
N ASP A 296 56.07 -25.82 -31.43
CA ASP A 296 55.59 -26.64 -32.57
C ASP A 296 54.69 -27.88 -32.33
N LYS A 297 53.50 -27.91 -32.94
CA LYS A 297 53.20 -28.70 -34.16
C LYS A 297 51.74 -28.56 -34.65
N THR A 298 51.65 -28.38 -35.97
CA THR A 298 50.55 -28.67 -36.92
C THR A 298 49.42 -29.62 -36.48
N GLY A 299 48.17 -29.25 -36.77
CA GLY A 299 47.09 -30.23 -37.00
C GLY A 299 45.67 -29.76 -36.69
N GLU A 300 44.88 -29.57 -37.75
CA GLU A 300 43.42 -29.69 -37.82
C GLU A 300 42.52 -28.61 -37.19
N ALA A 301 41.89 -27.85 -38.09
CA ALA A 301 40.74 -27.01 -37.85
C ALA A 301 39.50 -27.87 -37.53
N SER A 302 38.99 -27.77 -36.30
CA SER A 302 37.62 -28.14 -35.97
C SER A 302 36.83 -26.85 -35.74
N SER A 303 36.20 -26.39 -36.81
CA SER A 303 35.14 -25.39 -36.75
C SER A 303 33.87 -26.03 -36.20
N THR A 304 33.53 -25.76 -34.94
CA THR A 304 32.22 -26.09 -34.38
C THR A 304 31.64 -24.87 -33.68
N SER A 305 30.80 -24.18 -34.47
CA SER A 305 29.59 -23.44 -34.11
C SER A 305 29.64 -22.56 -32.84
N ALA A 306 29.70 -21.25 -33.08
CA ALA A 306 29.20 -20.23 -32.16
C ALA A 306 27.75 -20.57 -31.74
N PRO A 307 27.39 -20.45 -30.45
CA PRO A 307 26.00 -20.64 -30.04
C PRO A 307 25.13 -19.50 -30.57
N SER A 308 23.99 -19.94 -31.11
CA SER A 308 22.79 -19.22 -31.50
C SER A 308 22.51 -17.93 -30.73
N SER A 309 22.13 -16.88 -31.47
CA SER A 309 21.49 -15.66 -30.99
C SER A 309 20.48 -15.94 -29.87
N LEU A 310 20.71 -15.36 -28.69
CA LEU A 310 19.76 -15.35 -27.57
C LEU A 310 18.36 -14.92 -28.05
N PRO A 311 17.28 -15.53 -27.56
CA PRO A 311 15.93 -15.08 -27.91
C PRO A 311 15.75 -13.63 -27.48
N LEU A 312 15.32 -12.77 -28.41
CA LEU A 312 15.11 -11.33 -28.21
C LEU A 312 14.12 -10.98 -27.06
N PHE A 313 13.45 -11.99 -26.49
CA PHE A 313 12.40 -11.88 -25.48
C PHE A 313 12.69 -12.65 -24.19
N ALA A 314 13.91 -13.17 -23.99
CA ALA A 314 14.21 -13.93 -22.79
C ALA A 314 14.15 -13.03 -21.53
N PRO A 315 13.51 -13.48 -20.44
CA PRO A 315 13.33 -12.67 -19.24
C PRO A 315 14.69 -12.38 -18.58
N LYS A 316 15.00 -11.08 -18.44
CA LYS A 316 16.13 -10.62 -17.63
C LYS A 316 15.78 -10.77 -16.15
N VAL A 317 16.68 -11.35 -15.36
CA VAL A 317 16.51 -11.59 -13.92
C VAL A 317 17.77 -11.18 -13.17
N ILE A 318 17.65 -10.90 -11.87
CA ILE A 318 18.81 -10.70 -10.98
C ILE A 318 19.10 -12.00 -10.25
N TYR A 319 20.30 -12.52 -10.39
CA TYR A 319 20.83 -13.63 -9.60
C TYR A 319 21.42 -13.08 -8.30
N ILE A 320 20.93 -13.58 -7.17
CA ILE A 320 21.37 -13.17 -5.84
C ILE A 320 21.73 -14.43 -5.07
N THR A 321 22.94 -14.47 -4.53
CA THR A 321 23.39 -15.55 -3.66
C THR A 321 23.69 -14.97 -2.29
N ILE A 322 23.00 -15.48 -1.27
CA ILE A 322 23.21 -15.10 0.13
C ILE A 322 23.93 -16.20 0.87
N LYS A 323 24.66 -15.86 1.93
CA LYS A 323 25.15 -16.89 2.87
C LYS A 323 23.97 -17.45 3.64
N GLN A 324 24.03 -18.75 3.97
CA GLN A 324 23.05 -19.39 4.85
C GLN A 324 22.87 -18.56 6.14
N PRO A 325 21.69 -17.94 6.35
CA PRO A 325 21.43 -17.19 7.57
C PRO A 325 21.46 -18.12 8.78
N LYS A 326 22.02 -17.64 9.89
CA LYS A 326 22.09 -18.33 11.19
C LYS A 326 20.96 -17.93 12.11
N ASN A 327 20.43 -16.72 11.94
CA ASN A 327 19.24 -16.28 12.66
C ASN A 327 17.97 -16.76 11.95
N ASP A 328 16.89 -16.89 12.73
CA ASP A 328 15.58 -17.24 12.22
C ASP A 328 15.02 -16.13 11.32
N TYR A 329 14.34 -16.52 10.25
CA TYR A 329 13.73 -15.62 9.29
C TYR A 329 12.60 -16.33 8.55
N ASP A 330 11.66 -15.53 8.05
CA ASP A 330 10.60 -16.03 7.18
C ASP A 330 11.09 -15.96 5.73
N GLU A 331 11.30 -17.13 5.13
CA GLU A 331 11.79 -17.27 3.76
C GLU A 331 10.84 -16.64 2.73
N GLN A 332 9.54 -16.81 2.92
CA GLN A 332 8.53 -16.32 1.99
C GLN A 332 8.46 -14.79 2.03
N LEU A 333 8.49 -14.19 3.22
CA LEU A 333 8.52 -12.74 3.38
C LEU A 333 9.80 -12.13 2.80
N MET A 334 10.96 -12.76 3.03
CA MET A 334 12.24 -12.32 2.46
C MET A 334 12.20 -12.35 0.93
N CYS A 335 11.79 -13.47 0.35
CA CYS A 335 11.68 -13.66 -1.10
C CYS A 335 10.74 -12.63 -1.73
N ALA A 336 9.59 -12.39 -1.11
CA ALA A 336 8.61 -11.43 -1.58
C ALA A 336 9.12 -9.98 -1.50
N ALA A 337 9.71 -9.57 -0.37
CA ALA A 337 10.26 -8.23 -0.21
C ALA A 337 11.41 -7.93 -1.17
N LEU A 338 12.35 -8.87 -1.35
CA LEU A 338 13.44 -8.74 -2.31
C LEU A 338 12.89 -8.65 -3.74
N THR A 339 11.96 -9.52 -4.10
CA THR A 339 11.37 -9.54 -5.45
C THR A 339 10.65 -8.23 -5.75
N LEU A 340 9.73 -7.81 -4.89
CA LEU A 340 8.91 -6.61 -5.09
C LEU A 340 9.76 -5.33 -5.08
N THR A 341 10.75 -5.23 -4.19
CA THR A 341 11.63 -4.05 -4.11
C THR A 341 12.55 -3.95 -5.34
N LEU A 342 13.26 -5.03 -5.68
CA LEU A 342 14.26 -5.00 -6.75
C LEU A 342 13.63 -4.86 -8.12
N THR A 343 12.57 -5.60 -8.41
CA THR A 343 11.88 -5.53 -9.71
C THR A 343 11.07 -4.25 -9.90
N GLY A 344 10.63 -3.62 -8.80
CA GLY A 344 9.94 -2.34 -8.82
C GLY A 344 10.87 -1.16 -9.08
N TYR A 345 12.15 -1.29 -8.76
CA TYR A 345 13.13 -0.20 -8.88
C TYR A 345 14.09 -0.37 -10.08
N LEU A 346 14.60 -1.58 -10.34
CA LEU A 346 15.58 -1.80 -11.39
C LEU A 346 14.93 -1.95 -12.78
N PRO A 347 15.34 -1.15 -13.79
CA PRO A 347 14.75 -1.18 -15.12
C PRO A 347 14.92 -2.51 -15.85
N GLY A 348 13.84 -2.98 -16.48
CA GLY A 348 13.81 -4.11 -17.40
C GLY A 348 13.93 -5.49 -16.75
N ILE A 349 13.91 -5.56 -15.41
CA ILE A 349 14.02 -6.81 -14.65
C ILE A 349 12.64 -7.47 -14.53
N SER A 350 12.58 -8.75 -14.88
CA SER A 350 11.35 -9.57 -14.88
C SER A 350 11.14 -10.28 -13.53
N GLY A 351 12.20 -10.43 -12.76
CA GLY A 351 12.20 -11.19 -11.51
C GLY A 351 13.59 -11.39 -10.94
N ILE A 352 13.68 -12.21 -9.90
CA ILE A 352 14.95 -12.56 -9.24
C ILE A 352 15.10 -14.07 -9.09
N VAL A 353 16.34 -14.53 -8.97
CA VAL A 353 16.67 -15.90 -8.61
C VAL A 353 17.51 -15.86 -7.36
N LEU A 354 17.04 -16.50 -6.29
CA LEU A 354 17.70 -16.51 -4.98
C LEU A 354 18.35 -17.87 -4.73
N TYR A 355 19.63 -17.83 -4.37
CA TYR A 355 20.39 -18.98 -3.90
C TYR A 355 20.87 -18.74 -2.48
N VAL A 356 20.98 -19.82 -1.72
CA VAL A 356 21.64 -19.86 -0.43
C VAL A 356 22.91 -20.71 -0.55
N GLU A 357 24.02 -20.13 -0.11
CA GLU A 357 25.33 -20.78 -0.07
C GLU A 357 25.64 -21.27 1.34
N ALA A 358 25.84 -22.58 1.48
CA ALA A 358 26.26 -23.22 2.72
C ALA A 358 27.75 -22.95 3.03
N GLU A 359 28.20 -23.27 4.25
CA GLU A 359 29.59 -23.04 4.66
C GLU A 359 30.62 -23.83 3.83
N ASP A 360 30.22 -24.93 3.19
CA ASP A 360 31.05 -25.73 2.28
C ASP A 360 31.06 -25.21 0.83
N GLY A 361 30.39 -24.10 0.55
CA GLY A 361 30.26 -23.49 -0.78
C GLY A 361 29.14 -24.08 -1.64
N THR A 362 28.39 -25.07 -1.14
CA THR A 362 27.25 -25.63 -1.87
C THR A 362 26.16 -24.58 -2.02
N ARG A 363 25.70 -24.36 -3.26
CA ARG A 363 24.61 -23.44 -3.57
C ARG A 363 23.32 -24.21 -3.77
N THR A 364 22.26 -23.75 -3.11
CA THR A 364 20.90 -24.28 -3.27
C THR A 364 19.98 -23.15 -3.70
N LYS A 365 19.14 -23.41 -4.70
CA LYS A 365 18.11 -22.46 -5.10
C LYS A 365 17.02 -22.48 -4.03
N LEU A 366 16.65 -21.31 -3.53
CA LEU A 366 15.75 -21.19 -2.38
C LEU A 366 14.33 -21.66 -2.72
N VAL A 367 13.83 -21.26 -3.89
CA VAL A 367 12.54 -21.68 -4.45
C VAL A 367 12.82 -22.41 -5.77
N ASP A 368 12.79 -23.74 -5.75
CA ASP A 368 13.31 -24.59 -6.82
C ASP A 368 12.28 -25.02 -7.88
N ASP A 369 10.98 -24.84 -7.60
CA ASP A 369 9.86 -25.22 -8.45
C ASP A 369 9.49 -24.20 -9.54
N VAL A 370 10.07 -23.00 -9.48
CA VAL A 370 9.91 -21.95 -10.49
C VAL A 370 11.24 -21.51 -11.07
N ASP A 371 11.27 -21.03 -12.31
CA ASP A 371 12.51 -20.55 -12.94
C ASP A 371 13.07 -19.31 -12.22
N TYR A 372 12.19 -18.38 -11.84
CA TYR A 372 12.51 -17.15 -11.14
C TYR A 372 11.27 -16.59 -10.42
N LEU A 373 11.51 -15.78 -9.39
CA LEU A 373 10.49 -15.15 -8.58
C LEU A 373 9.97 -13.88 -9.25
N THR A 374 8.65 -13.73 -9.35
CA THR A 374 7.99 -12.58 -9.97
C THR A 374 7.11 -11.85 -8.97
N ARG A 375 6.71 -10.61 -9.32
CA ARG A 375 5.81 -9.80 -8.49
C ARG A 375 4.45 -10.47 -8.28
N ASP A 376 3.92 -11.13 -9.31
CA ASP A 376 2.59 -11.74 -9.28
C ASP A 376 2.49 -12.89 -8.26
N MET A 377 3.60 -13.57 -7.95
CA MET A 377 3.65 -14.63 -6.94
C MET A 377 3.32 -14.14 -5.53
N TYR A 378 3.42 -12.83 -5.27
CA TYR A 378 3.33 -12.25 -3.94
C TYR A 378 2.20 -11.24 -3.79
N THR A 379 1.27 -11.18 -4.77
CA THR A 379 0.15 -10.23 -4.72
C THR A 379 -0.73 -10.45 -3.49
N ASP A 380 -0.98 -11.71 -3.11
CA ASP A 380 -1.83 -12.06 -1.95
C ASP A 380 -1.19 -11.76 -0.59
N MET A 381 0.11 -11.45 -0.58
CA MET A 381 0.84 -11.07 0.64
C MET A 381 0.86 -9.55 0.87
N LEU A 382 0.38 -8.75 -0.09
CA LEU A 382 0.44 -7.31 0.01
C LEU A 382 -0.56 -6.80 1.05
N GLY A 383 -0.06 -6.07 2.02
CA GLY A 383 -0.83 -5.35 3.01
C GLY A 383 -1.11 -3.91 2.58
N THR A 384 -2.23 -3.37 3.05
CA THR A 384 -2.57 -1.95 2.94
C THR A 384 -3.16 -1.44 4.25
N SER A 385 -3.19 -0.13 4.43
CA SER A 385 -3.69 0.50 5.64
C SER A 385 -5.20 0.75 5.56
N VAL A 386 -5.92 0.34 6.60
CA VAL A 386 -7.31 0.68 6.85
C VAL A 386 -7.39 1.43 8.17
N SER A 387 -7.88 2.67 8.11
CA SER A 387 -8.17 3.45 9.31
C SER A 387 -9.43 2.93 9.98
N VAL A 388 -9.33 2.67 11.29
CA VAL A 388 -10.42 2.27 12.17
C VAL A 388 -10.52 3.27 13.33
N ASP A 389 -11.73 3.69 13.65
CA ASP A 389 -12.00 4.60 14.75
C ASP A 389 -12.61 3.81 15.93
N TYR A 390 -12.00 3.84 17.11
CA TYR A 390 -12.50 3.15 18.30
C TYR A 390 -12.53 4.08 19.53
N PRO A 391 -13.30 3.77 20.58
CA PRO A 391 -13.35 4.60 21.79
C PRO A 391 -11.98 4.68 22.48
N ASP A 392 -11.51 5.89 22.81
CA ASP A 392 -10.28 6.04 23.60
C ASP A 392 -10.41 5.43 25.00
N GLU A 393 -9.28 5.22 25.69
CA GLU A 393 -9.23 4.63 27.04
C GLU A 393 -10.05 5.40 28.09
N ASN A 394 -10.38 6.66 27.82
CA ASN A 394 -11.12 7.53 28.74
C ASN A 394 -12.61 7.62 28.41
N GLY A 395 -13.09 6.94 27.37
CA GLY A 395 -14.46 7.07 26.88
C GLY A 395 -14.83 8.49 26.46
N SER A 396 -13.83 9.29 26.07
CA SER A 396 -13.97 10.71 25.79
C SER A 396 -14.12 10.96 24.29
N MET A 397 -13.21 10.46 23.47
CA MET A 397 -13.21 10.65 22.01
C MET A 397 -13.04 9.31 21.30
N LEU A 398 -13.19 9.33 19.97
CA LEU A 398 -12.68 8.28 19.10
C LEU A 398 -11.19 8.53 18.86
N LYS A 399 -10.40 7.48 19.05
CA LYS A 399 -9.02 7.41 18.61
C LYS A 399 -8.99 6.67 17.27
N ARG A 400 -8.29 7.27 16.31
CA ARG A 400 -8.01 6.67 15.01
C ARG A 400 -6.77 5.80 15.09
N GLU A 401 -6.82 4.62 14.50
CA GLU A 401 -5.63 3.83 14.23
C GLU A 401 -5.65 3.27 12.82
N ASN A 402 -4.46 3.09 12.26
CA ASN A 402 -4.25 2.42 11.00
C ASN A 402 -3.93 0.95 11.25
N LYS A 403 -4.71 0.04 10.65
CA LYS A 403 -4.47 -1.40 10.69
C LYS A 403 -4.03 -1.88 9.32
N ILE A 404 -2.95 -2.67 9.29
CA ILE A 404 -2.50 -3.31 8.07
C ILE A 404 -3.35 -4.57 7.84
N VAL A 405 -4.04 -4.60 6.70
CA VAL A 405 -4.91 -5.70 6.27
C VAL A 405 -4.48 -6.17 4.88
N PRO A 406 -4.88 -7.37 4.42
CA PRO A 406 -4.66 -7.78 3.03
C PRO A 406 -5.21 -6.73 2.06
N SER A 407 -4.46 -6.39 1.02
CA SER A 407 -4.83 -5.36 0.04
C SER A 407 -6.12 -5.69 -0.72
N SER A 408 -6.45 -6.98 -0.86
CA SER A 408 -7.74 -7.46 -1.38
C SER A 408 -8.94 -7.03 -0.53
N ASP A 409 -8.72 -6.77 0.76
CA ASP A 409 -9.79 -6.54 1.74
C ASP A 409 -10.08 -5.05 1.94
N GLU A 410 -9.31 -4.14 1.31
CA GLU A 410 -9.36 -2.68 1.55
C GLU A 410 -10.76 -2.07 1.39
N TYR A 411 -11.48 -2.54 0.37
CA TYR A 411 -12.80 -2.08 -0.04
C TYR A 411 -13.92 -3.07 0.30
N ASP A 412 -13.60 -4.20 0.96
CA ASP A 412 -14.61 -5.12 1.49
C ASP A 412 -15.17 -4.53 2.79
N LEU A 413 -16.43 -4.12 2.74
CA LEU A 413 -17.10 -3.45 3.87
C LEU A 413 -17.25 -4.36 5.08
N THR A 414 -17.46 -5.66 4.85
CA THR A 414 -17.58 -6.63 5.93
C THR A 414 -16.24 -6.81 6.61
N LYS A 415 -15.16 -7.02 5.83
CA LYS A 415 -13.80 -7.11 6.37
C LYS A 415 -13.39 -5.86 7.13
N ARG A 416 -13.75 -4.67 6.64
CA ARG A 416 -13.47 -3.40 7.33
C ARG A 416 -14.13 -3.31 8.71
N VAL A 417 -15.39 -3.71 8.84
CA VAL A 417 -16.08 -3.78 10.15
C VAL A 417 -15.44 -4.83 11.05
N LEU A 418 -15.09 -5.98 10.48
CA LEU A 418 -14.42 -7.06 11.22
C LEU A 418 -13.04 -6.64 11.74
N THR A 419 -12.26 -5.89 10.95
CA THR A 419 -10.98 -5.30 11.39
C THR A 419 -11.14 -4.35 12.57
N LEU A 420 -12.19 -3.52 12.56
CA LEU A 420 -12.52 -2.66 13.70
C LEU A 420 -12.84 -3.50 14.95
N ILE A 421 -13.65 -4.56 14.81
CA ILE A 421 -13.99 -5.45 15.94
C ILE A 421 -12.75 -6.16 16.48
N ASP A 422 -11.83 -6.61 15.63
CA ASP A 422 -10.58 -7.26 16.07
C ASP A 422 -9.64 -6.30 16.79
N ALA A 423 -9.64 -5.02 16.40
CA ALA A 423 -8.80 -3.97 16.98
C ALA A 423 -9.19 -3.57 18.41
N GLN A 424 -10.35 -4.00 18.91
CA GLN A 424 -10.91 -3.56 20.20
C GLN A 424 -10.06 -3.91 21.43
N GLY A 425 -9.10 -4.84 21.31
CA GLY A 425 -8.21 -5.24 22.41
C GLY A 425 -7.17 -4.18 22.80
N SER A 426 -7.01 -3.12 22.01
CA SER A 426 -5.96 -2.10 22.20
C SER A 426 -6.37 -0.92 23.09
N SER A 427 -7.64 -0.75 23.47
CA SER A 427 -8.17 0.49 24.05
C SER A 427 -8.72 0.40 25.49
N GLY A 428 -8.84 -0.79 26.08
CA GLY A 428 -9.45 -0.98 27.41
C GLY A 428 -10.97 -0.76 27.47
N LEU A 429 -11.54 0.12 26.63
CA LEU A 429 -12.96 0.27 26.33
C LEU A 429 -13.24 -0.33 24.94
N GLY A 430 -13.61 -1.61 24.94
CA GLY A 430 -13.90 -2.38 23.73
C GLY A 430 -15.39 -2.42 23.39
N PHE A 431 -15.73 -3.18 22.35
CA PHE A 431 -17.10 -3.44 21.94
C PHE A 431 -17.72 -4.63 22.69
N ALA A 432 -16.99 -5.24 23.62
CA ALA A 432 -17.45 -6.42 24.37
C ALA A 432 -18.84 -6.18 25.01
N PRO A 433 -19.78 -7.14 24.90
CA PRO A 433 -19.61 -8.51 24.42
C PRO A 433 -19.77 -8.72 22.89
N LEU A 434 -19.70 -7.67 22.06
CA LEU A 434 -19.74 -7.80 20.60
C LEU A 434 -18.48 -8.48 20.05
N SER A 435 -18.70 -9.29 19.02
CA SER A 435 -17.69 -10.13 18.38
C SER A 435 -17.90 -10.20 16.87
N ARG A 436 -16.93 -10.80 16.17
CA ARG A 436 -17.04 -11.06 14.73
C ARG A 436 -18.30 -11.84 14.36
N ASP A 437 -18.72 -12.76 15.23
CA ASP A 437 -19.85 -13.65 15.00
C ASP A 437 -21.19 -12.90 14.97
N ASP A 438 -21.23 -11.67 15.48
CA ASP A 438 -22.42 -10.83 15.51
C ASP A 438 -22.71 -10.11 14.18
N VAL A 439 -21.71 -10.02 13.29
CA VAL A 439 -21.89 -9.43 11.95
C VAL A 439 -22.43 -10.50 11.02
N GLU A 440 -23.60 -10.27 10.44
CA GLU A 440 -24.15 -11.13 9.37
C GLU A 440 -23.47 -10.77 8.04
N ARG A 441 -23.53 -9.49 7.67
CA ARG A 441 -22.83 -8.93 6.50
C ARG A 441 -22.85 -7.41 6.54
N VAL A 442 -22.04 -6.78 5.70
CA VAL A 442 -22.11 -5.36 5.39
C VAL A 442 -22.19 -5.19 3.88
N TYR A 443 -23.15 -4.42 3.39
CA TYR A 443 -23.33 -4.18 1.97
C TYR A 443 -23.57 -2.71 1.63
N LEU A 444 -23.27 -2.32 0.40
CA LEU A 444 -23.53 -0.98 -0.12
C LEU A 444 -24.90 -0.89 -0.81
N ALA A 445 -25.61 0.22 -0.63
CA ALA A 445 -26.81 0.56 -1.40
C ALA A 445 -26.94 2.08 -1.54
N ASP A 446 -26.82 2.61 -2.76
CA ASP A 446 -26.96 4.04 -3.08
C ASP A 446 -26.13 4.97 -2.17
N GLY A 447 -24.88 4.61 -1.91
CA GLY A 447 -23.99 5.36 -1.01
C GLY A 447 -24.33 5.24 0.49
N ILE A 448 -25.21 4.32 0.86
CA ILE A 448 -25.49 3.92 2.25
C ILE A 448 -24.86 2.55 2.49
N ALA A 449 -23.93 2.45 3.45
CA ALA A 449 -23.48 1.15 3.91
C ALA A 449 -24.47 0.62 4.96
N VAL A 450 -24.96 -0.60 4.77
CA VAL A 450 -25.85 -1.26 5.73
C VAL A 450 -25.06 -2.34 6.45
N ILE A 451 -24.94 -2.20 7.77
CA ILE A 451 -24.45 -3.26 8.65
C ILE A 451 -25.66 -4.08 9.08
N GLU A 452 -25.69 -5.35 8.69
CA GLU A 452 -26.67 -6.31 9.16
C GLU A 452 -26.06 -7.12 10.29
N TRP A 453 -26.61 -6.95 11.48
CA TRP A 453 -26.26 -7.69 12.66
C TRP A 453 -27.14 -8.94 12.78
N LYS A 454 -26.57 -10.00 13.37
CA LYS A 454 -27.35 -11.15 13.80
C LYS A 454 -28.19 -10.81 15.03
N GLU A 455 -29.24 -11.61 15.25
CA GLU A 455 -30.07 -11.50 16.45
C GLU A 455 -29.23 -11.56 17.73
N GLY A 456 -29.49 -10.63 18.65
CA GLY A 456 -28.81 -10.52 19.94
C GLY A 456 -27.82 -9.36 20.02
N PHE A 457 -27.54 -8.66 18.91
CA PHE A 457 -26.74 -7.44 18.89
C PHE A 457 -27.30 -6.38 19.84
N THR A 458 -28.62 -6.14 19.80
CA THR A 458 -29.26 -5.11 20.64
C THR A 458 -29.06 -5.41 22.14
N ASP A 459 -29.18 -6.67 22.53
CA ASP A 459 -29.04 -7.10 23.92
C ASP A 459 -27.58 -7.01 24.39
N LYS A 460 -26.64 -7.44 23.54
CA LYS A 460 -25.20 -7.31 23.79
C LYS A 460 -24.76 -5.86 23.93
N LEU A 461 -25.26 -4.97 23.08
CA LEU A 461 -24.95 -3.55 23.20
C LEU A 461 -25.51 -2.97 24.50
N LYS A 462 -26.73 -3.33 24.91
CA LYS A 462 -27.28 -2.92 26.22
C LYS A 462 -26.48 -3.49 27.40
N GLU A 463 -25.99 -4.71 27.29
CA GLU A 463 -25.10 -5.32 28.30
C GLU A 463 -23.80 -4.51 28.44
N ALA A 464 -23.18 -4.12 27.32
CA ALA A 464 -21.98 -3.28 27.33
C ALA A 464 -22.20 -1.94 28.05
N LEU A 465 -23.40 -1.36 27.92
CA LEU A 465 -23.76 -0.07 28.55
C LEU A 465 -24.20 -0.21 30.01
N GLY A 466 -24.56 -1.41 30.47
CA GLY A 466 -25.22 -1.63 31.76
C GLY A 466 -24.36 -1.39 33.01
N TYR A 467 -23.03 -1.30 32.85
CA TYR A 467 -22.08 -1.07 33.95
C TYR A 467 -21.78 0.41 34.21
N GLU A 468 -22.28 1.29 33.34
CA GLU A 468 -21.95 2.70 33.34
C GLU A 468 -23.04 3.57 33.99
N SER A 469 -22.67 4.78 34.42
CA SER A 469 -23.67 5.80 34.78
C SER A 469 -24.49 6.19 33.54
N ALA A 470 -25.70 6.74 33.70
CA ALA A 470 -26.54 7.08 32.55
C ALA A 470 -25.86 8.05 31.55
N GLU A 471 -25.17 9.09 32.04
CA GLU A 471 -24.41 10.02 31.19
C GLU A 471 -23.20 9.34 30.52
N SER A 472 -22.52 8.44 31.25
CA SER A 472 -21.41 7.65 30.72
C SER A 472 -21.88 6.64 29.66
N ALA A 473 -23.04 6.03 29.86
CA ALA A 473 -23.66 5.07 28.95
C ALA A 473 -24.10 5.75 27.64
N ASP A 474 -24.70 6.95 27.72
CA ASP A 474 -25.01 7.77 26.54
C ASP A 474 -23.75 8.10 25.73
N ARG A 475 -22.65 8.46 26.40
CA ARG A 475 -21.37 8.75 25.75
C ARG A 475 -20.77 7.50 25.12
N LEU A 476 -20.76 6.38 25.84
CA LEU A 476 -20.19 5.12 25.39
C LEU A 476 -20.96 4.54 24.20
N GLU A 477 -22.30 4.56 24.24
CA GLU A 477 -23.15 4.18 23.11
C GLU A 477 -22.77 4.99 21.87
N MET A 478 -22.63 6.30 22.02
CA MET A 478 -22.26 7.17 20.92
C MET A 478 -20.88 6.81 20.36
N LEU A 479 -19.86 6.62 21.19
CA LEU A 479 -18.54 6.24 20.71
C LEU A 479 -18.59 4.87 19.99
N ILE A 480 -19.26 3.86 20.56
CA ILE A 480 -19.39 2.54 19.91
C ILE A 480 -20.08 2.65 18.55
N ILE A 481 -21.21 3.35 18.46
CA ILE A 481 -21.94 3.47 17.19
C ILE A 481 -21.13 4.24 16.15
N TYR A 482 -20.55 5.38 16.55
CA TYR A 482 -19.78 6.21 15.63
C TYR A 482 -18.41 5.63 15.26
N SER A 483 -17.88 4.66 16.00
CA SER A 483 -16.76 3.83 15.54
C SER A 483 -17.05 3.15 14.21
N PHE A 484 -18.20 2.50 14.08
CA PHE A 484 -18.61 1.85 12.82
C PHE A 484 -18.93 2.89 11.73
N VAL A 485 -19.66 3.95 12.08
CA VAL A 485 -20.06 4.99 11.13
C VAL A 485 -18.84 5.69 10.54
N ASN A 486 -17.93 6.19 11.38
CA ASN A 486 -16.75 6.92 10.92
C ASN A 486 -15.78 6.00 10.15
N THR A 487 -15.58 4.76 10.60
CA THR A 487 -14.72 3.78 9.91
C THR A 487 -15.18 3.47 8.49
N LEU A 488 -16.49 3.24 8.28
CA LEU A 488 -17.03 2.97 6.94
C LEU A 488 -17.06 4.22 6.06
N THR A 489 -17.40 5.39 6.63
CA THR A 489 -17.44 6.67 5.90
C THR A 489 -16.06 7.29 5.64
N GLU A 490 -14.97 6.56 5.92
CA GLU A 490 -13.67 6.83 5.31
C GLU A 490 -13.65 6.57 3.80
N LEU A 491 -14.48 5.64 3.33
CA LEU A 491 -14.65 5.41 1.90
C LEU A 491 -15.52 6.55 1.33
N PRO A 492 -15.01 7.41 0.43
CA PRO A 492 -15.70 8.64 0.02
C PRO A 492 -17.07 8.44 -0.64
N TYR A 493 -17.31 7.25 -1.22
CA TYR A 493 -18.60 6.91 -1.81
C TYR A 493 -19.67 6.50 -0.76
N ILE A 494 -19.28 6.27 0.50
CA ILE A 494 -20.17 5.96 1.61
C ILE A 494 -20.54 7.25 2.33
N LYS A 495 -21.78 7.70 2.12
CA LYS A 495 -22.31 8.96 2.66
C LYS A 495 -22.96 8.77 4.03
N LYS A 496 -23.53 7.60 4.29
CA LYS A 496 -24.24 7.25 5.52
C LYS A 496 -24.07 5.78 5.86
N VAL A 497 -24.29 5.44 7.12
CA VAL A 497 -24.31 4.06 7.60
C VAL A 497 -25.63 3.75 8.28
N TRP A 498 -26.26 2.64 7.93
CA TRP A 498 -27.45 2.13 8.60
C TRP A 498 -27.14 0.81 9.28
N MET A 499 -27.70 0.58 10.47
CA MET A 499 -27.64 -0.69 11.18
C MET A 499 -29.01 -1.38 11.20
N SER A 500 -29.02 -2.69 11.01
CA SER A 500 -30.20 -3.55 11.10
C SER A 500 -29.89 -4.81 11.90
N GLU A 501 -30.88 -5.49 12.44
CA GLU A 501 -30.73 -6.74 13.20
C GLU A 501 -31.70 -7.78 12.67
N GLY A 502 -31.20 -8.95 12.25
CA GLY A 502 -32.04 -9.98 11.62
C GLY A 502 -32.75 -9.50 10.33
N GLY A 503 -32.17 -8.52 9.64
CA GLY A 503 -32.76 -7.86 8.47
C GLY A 503 -33.87 -6.84 8.79
N GLU A 504 -34.15 -6.61 10.08
CA GLU A 504 -35.19 -5.69 10.53
C GLU A 504 -34.62 -4.35 11.01
N LYS A 505 -35.47 -3.33 10.95
CA LYS A 505 -35.12 -1.97 11.38
C LYS A 505 -34.95 -1.92 12.91
N LEU A 506 -33.84 -1.34 13.35
CA LEU A 506 -33.56 -1.10 14.77
C LEU A 506 -34.32 0.11 15.33
N GLY A 507 -34.49 0.11 16.66
CA GLY A 507 -35.14 1.17 17.43
C GLY A 507 -34.15 2.09 18.15
N MET A 508 -34.60 2.65 19.28
CA MET A 508 -33.72 3.27 20.27
C MET A 508 -33.00 2.16 21.03
N ILE A 509 -31.67 2.24 21.16
CA ILE A 509 -30.91 1.35 22.04
C ILE A 509 -30.84 1.97 23.43
N ASN A 510 -30.20 3.14 23.55
CA ASN A 510 -30.25 3.98 24.74
C ASN A 510 -30.63 5.43 24.35
N ARG A 511 -29.67 6.26 23.92
CA ARG A 511 -29.87 7.63 23.41
C ARG A 511 -29.99 7.69 21.90
N ILE A 512 -29.38 6.77 21.15
CA ILE A 512 -29.31 6.82 19.69
C ILE A 512 -30.44 5.99 19.06
N TYR A 513 -31.14 6.60 18.09
CA TYR A 513 -32.10 5.92 17.23
C TYR A 513 -31.39 5.30 16.02
N LEU A 514 -31.21 3.98 16.02
CA LEU A 514 -30.56 3.25 14.92
C LEU A 514 -31.51 2.94 13.75
N GLY A 515 -32.76 3.36 13.84
CA GLY A 515 -33.70 3.32 12.72
C GLY A 515 -33.42 4.39 11.64
N ASN A 516 -32.43 5.26 11.85
CA ASN A 516 -31.97 6.23 10.87
C ASN A 516 -30.62 5.80 10.27
N ALA A 517 -30.40 6.13 9.00
CA ALA A 517 -29.06 6.13 8.42
C ALA A 517 -28.25 7.31 9.01
N LEU A 518 -27.16 6.99 9.69
CA LEU A 518 -26.30 7.93 10.42
C LEU A 518 -25.25 8.54 9.50
N LEU A 519 -24.98 9.83 9.71
CA LEU A 519 -23.93 10.58 9.02
C LEU A 519 -22.62 10.48 9.79
N ARG A 520 -21.49 10.59 9.09
CA ARG A 520 -20.16 10.73 9.71
C ARG A 520 -20.15 11.86 10.75
N SER A 521 -19.48 11.64 11.88
CA SER A 521 -19.26 12.67 12.91
C SER A 521 -17.76 12.83 13.18
N PRO A 522 -17.05 13.63 12.36
CA PRO A 522 -15.61 13.80 12.51
C PRO A 522 -15.23 14.52 13.81
N GLY A 523 -16.14 15.32 14.40
CA GLY A 523 -15.89 16.01 15.67
C GLY A 523 -15.80 15.08 16.90
N LEU A 524 -16.09 13.79 16.74
CA LEU A 524 -15.85 12.78 17.78
C LEU A 524 -14.44 12.22 17.74
N THR A 525 -13.73 12.31 16.62
CA THR A 525 -12.34 11.88 16.52
C THR A 525 -11.46 12.96 17.13
N GLY A 526 -10.57 12.57 18.06
CA GLY A 526 -9.61 13.52 18.63
C GLY A 526 -8.74 14.13 17.54
N ASN A 527 -8.53 15.45 17.57
CA ASN A 527 -7.49 16.05 16.73
C ASN A 527 -6.14 15.52 17.23
N GLU A 528 -5.37 14.90 16.34
CA GLU A 528 -3.94 14.64 16.56
C GLU A 528 -3.12 15.94 16.60
#